data_AF-A0A0K8Q063-F1
#
_entry.id   AF-A0A0K8Q063-F1
#
_cell.length_a   1.000
_cell.length_b   1.000
_cell.length_c   1.000
_cell.angle_alpha   90.00
_cell.angle_beta   90.00
_cell.angle_gamma   90.00
#
_symmetry.space_group_name_H-M   'P 1'
#
loop_
_entity.id
_entity.type
_entity.pdbx_description
1 polymer ?
#
loop_
_entity_poly.entity_id
_entity_poly.type
_entity_poly.pdbx_seq_one_letter_code
_entity_poly.pdbx_strand_id
1 'polypeptide(L)'
;MGGVTFELQRATSTRGPRGDVYLWVGHVDGLGRIELAFPTEHSDYPSEYCEVAVSGENFPLVTYLGLRYLRRPLLARGELRVDWDPADLSRNVWWPGKNGRALRIGVKGRTYTYAERHGKRSHTLGRPGASVSMARSSWRNPSTISGSWIGEVDALDIGVALVLEGVYTRNLSLPGAMISLPGRFLNRFNDL
;
A
#
# COMPACT_ATOMS: atom_id res chain seq x y z
N MET A 1 -20.36 4.90 17.15
CA MET A 1 -19.91 3.52 16.86
C MET A 1 -18.40 3.52 16.86
N GLY A 2 -17.79 2.95 17.90
CA GLY A 2 -16.34 2.80 17.99
C GLY A 2 -15.91 1.64 17.12
N GLY A 3 -15.32 1.93 15.96
CA GLY A 3 -14.60 0.91 15.20
C GLY A 3 -13.40 0.47 16.00
N VAL A 4 -13.01 -0.80 15.87
CA VAL A 4 -11.76 -1.28 16.47
C VAL A 4 -10.61 -0.54 15.79
N THR A 5 -9.61 -0.15 16.57
CA THR A 5 -8.48 0.66 16.12
C THR A 5 -7.18 -0.03 16.44
N PHE A 6 -6.16 0.21 15.61
CA PHE A 6 -4.80 -0.19 15.87
C PHE A 6 -3.82 0.91 15.45
N GLU A 7 -2.62 0.89 16.02
CA GLU A 7 -1.55 1.82 15.66
C GLU A 7 -0.23 1.05 15.56
N LEU A 8 0.54 1.36 14.53
CA LEU A 8 1.93 0.98 14.41
C LEU A 8 2.82 2.20 14.65
N GLN A 9 3.84 2.01 15.47
CA GLN A 9 4.85 3.00 15.77
C GLN A 9 6.13 2.71 14.99
N ARG A 10 6.78 3.77 14.52
CA ARG A 10 8.05 3.64 13.82
C ARG A 10 9.12 3.16 14.80
N ALA A 11 9.68 1.98 14.52
CA ALA A 11 10.82 1.44 15.22
C ALA A 11 12.13 2.05 14.69
N THR A 12 13.21 1.85 15.44
CA THR A 12 14.55 2.24 15.00
C THR A 12 14.86 1.60 13.66
N SER A 13 15.32 2.42 12.71
CA SER A 13 15.68 1.94 11.38
C SER A 13 16.93 1.06 11.48
N THR A 14 16.90 -0.10 10.83
CA THR A 14 18.04 -1.01 10.75
C THR A 14 18.77 -0.81 9.43
N ARG A 15 20.02 -1.25 9.32
CA ARG A 15 20.78 -1.19 8.06
C ARG A 15 20.71 -2.54 7.36
N GLY A 16 20.05 -2.57 6.21
CA GLY A 16 20.06 -3.70 5.29
C GLY A 16 21.20 -3.61 4.27
N PRO A 17 21.44 -4.68 3.48
CA PRO A 17 22.45 -4.71 2.42
C PRO A 17 22.37 -3.56 1.43
N ARG A 18 21.17 -3.02 1.15
CA ARG A 18 20.95 -1.90 0.21
C ARG A 18 20.60 -0.56 0.89
N GLY A 19 20.84 -0.42 2.21
CA GLY A 19 20.66 0.83 2.97
C GLY A 19 19.68 0.69 4.13
N ASP A 20 19.17 1.81 4.67
CA ASP A 20 18.28 1.70 5.84
C ASP A 20 16.94 1.04 5.49
N VAL A 21 16.48 0.18 6.38
CA VAL A 21 15.14 -0.40 6.41
C VAL A 21 14.32 0.38 7.42
N TYR A 22 13.17 0.87 6.98
CA TYR A 22 12.19 1.46 7.89
C TYR A 22 11.22 0.40 8.36
N LEU A 23 10.96 0.39 9.66
CA LEU A 23 10.09 -0.57 10.32
C LEU A 23 9.03 0.17 11.14
N TRP A 24 7.80 -0.30 11.03
CA TRP A 24 6.68 0.08 11.89
C TRP A 24 6.16 -1.18 12.56
N VAL A 25 5.95 -1.14 13.87
CA VAL A 25 5.52 -2.28 14.67
C VAL A 25 4.29 -1.88 15.47
N GLY A 26 3.33 -2.79 15.57
CA GLY A 26 2.12 -2.58 16.37
C GLY A 26 1.50 -3.90 16.78
N HIS A 27 0.32 -3.79 17.38
CA HIS A 27 -0.50 -4.92 17.78
C HIS A 27 -1.93 -4.69 17.31
N VAL A 28 -2.59 -5.76 16.87
CA VAL A 28 -4.00 -5.75 16.48
C VAL A 28 -4.75 -6.71 17.40
N ASP A 29 -5.71 -6.19 18.13
CA ASP A 29 -6.50 -6.98 19.09
C ASP A 29 -7.11 -8.21 18.41
N GLY A 30 -6.83 -9.39 18.96
CA GLY A 30 -7.27 -10.68 18.45
C GLY A 30 -6.47 -11.25 17.29
N LEU A 31 -5.54 -10.49 16.68
CA LEU A 31 -4.68 -10.95 15.58
C LEU A 31 -3.19 -10.93 15.92
N GLY A 32 -2.79 -10.27 17.00
CA GLY A 32 -1.42 -10.31 17.50
C GLY A 32 -0.52 -9.21 16.94
N ARG A 33 0.79 -9.44 17.05
CA ARG A 33 1.81 -8.48 16.61
C ARG A 33 1.86 -8.39 15.08
N ILE A 34 1.99 -7.17 14.57
CA ILE A 34 2.10 -6.87 13.13
C ILE A 34 3.25 -5.90 12.87
N GLU A 35 3.89 -6.07 11.72
CA GLU A 35 5.00 -5.25 11.26
C GLU A 35 4.79 -4.81 9.81
N LEU A 36 5.22 -3.58 9.51
CA LEU A 36 5.39 -3.07 8.15
C LEU A 36 6.86 -2.69 7.98
N ALA A 37 7.53 -3.31 7.01
CA ALA A 37 8.92 -3.00 6.68
C ALA A 37 9.04 -2.50 5.24
N PHE A 38 9.86 -1.47 5.01
CA PHE A 38 10.32 -1.10 3.67
C PHE A 38 11.56 -0.18 3.68
N PRO A 39 12.43 -0.26 2.66
CA PRO A 39 12.44 -1.32 1.66
C PRO A 39 12.81 -2.67 2.29
N THR A 40 12.08 -3.74 1.96
CA THR A 40 12.48 -5.12 2.26
C THR A 40 13.32 -5.68 1.13
N GLU A 41 14.14 -6.66 1.47
CA GLU A 41 15.13 -7.26 0.58
C GLU A 41 14.87 -8.77 0.43
N HIS A 42 13.61 -9.20 0.39
CA HIS A 42 13.27 -10.62 0.21
C HIS A 42 13.50 -11.13 -1.22
N SER A 43 13.99 -10.28 -2.12
CA SER A 43 13.87 -10.49 -3.55
C SER A 43 15.21 -10.25 -4.25
N ASP A 44 15.63 -11.17 -5.12
CA ASP A 44 16.83 -11.06 -5.97
C ASP A 44 16.71 -9.99 -7.08
N TYR A 45 15.70 -9.13 -6.99
CA TYR A 45 15.42 -8.15 -8.02
C TYR A 45 16.52 -7.08 -8.08
N PRO A 46 16.72 -6.49 -9.27
CA PRO A 46 17.66 -5.39 -9.46
C PRO A 46 17.44 -4.22 -8.48
N SER A 47 18.47 -3.39 -8.30
CA SER A 47 18.47 -2.29 -7.30
C SER A 47 17.41 -1.21 -7.58
N GLU A 48 16.97 -1.08 -8.83
CA GLU A 48 15.88 -0.23 -9.27
C GLU A 48 14.51 -0.72 -8.80
N TYR A 49 14.41 -1.90 -8.21
CA TYR A 49 13.21 -2.37 -7.52
C TYR A 49 13.36 -2.22 -6.01
N CYS A 50 12.20 -2.13 -5.34
CA CYS A 50 12.13 -2.25 -3.91
C CYS A 50 10.82 -2.92 -3.51
N GLU A 51 10.85 -3.57 -2.37
CA GLU A 51 9.70 -4.27 -1.83
C GLU A 51 9.24 -3.62 -0.52
N VAL A 52 7.95 -3.73 -0.24
CA VAL A 52 7.33 -3.45 1.06
C VAL A 52 6.75 -4.78 1.54
N ALA A 53 6.95 -5.12 2.81
CA ALA A 53 6.34 -6.32 3.39
C ALA A 53 5.55 -5.99 4.65
N VAL A 54 4.44 -6.69 4.81
CA VAL A 54 3.68 -6.81 6.05
C VAL A 54 3.74 -8.25 6.52
N SER A 55 4.10 -8.45 7.77
CA SER A 55 4.21 -9.76 8.42
C SER A 55 3.81 -9.65 9.89
N GLY A 56 3.45 -10.77 10.50
CA GLY A 56 3.01 -10.80 11.89
C GLY A 56 2.66 -12.21 12.34
N GLU A 57 2.24 -12.36 13.59
CA GLU A 57 1.99 -13.67 14.20
C GLU A 57 0.84 -14.42 13.53
N ASN A 58 -0.31 -13.77 13.34
CA ASN A 58 -1.48 -14.36 12.67
C ASN A 58 -1.82 -13.64 11.36
N PHE A 59 -0.82 -13.01 10.75
CA PHE A 59 -0.97 -12.31 9.48
C PHE A 59 -0.32 -13.12 8.35
N PRO A 60 -0.98 -13.23 7.18
CA PRO A 60 -0.29 -13.73 5.99
C PRO A 60 0.84 -12.78 5.63
N LEU A 61 1.89 -13.29 4.97
CA LEU A 61 2.93 -12.43 4.43
C LEU A 61 2.35 -11.68 3.23
N VAL A 62 2.24 -10.35 3.33
CA VAL A 62 1.77 -9.52 2.23
C VAL A 62 2.93 -8.67 1.72
N THR A 63 3.31 -8.83 0.46
CA THR A 63 4.40 -8.06 -0.13
C THR A 63 3.94 -7.24 -1.32
N TYR A 64 4.56 -6.08 -1.53
CA TYR A 64 4.40 -5.28 -2.74
C TYR A 64 5.76 -4.96 -3.33
N LEU A 65 6.02 -5.46 -4.53
CA LEU A 65 7.22 -5.20 -5.30
C LEU A 65 6.94 -4.20 -6.41
N GLY A 66 7.84 -3.25 -6.64
CA GLY A 66 7.74 -2.37 -7.80
C GLY A 66 8.98 -1.54 -8.03
N LEU A 67 8.95 -0.76 -9.11
CA LEU A 67 10.03 0.18 -9.42
C LEU A 67 10.22 1.17 -8.27
N ARG A 68 11.44 1.27 -7.78
CA ARG A 68 11.86 2.17 -6.71
C ARG A 68 11.74 3.60 -7.20
N TYR A 69 10.91 4.38 -6.51
CA TYR A 69 10.87 5.82 -6.63
C TYR A 69 11.03 6.43 -5.26
N LEU A 70 12.09 7.23 -5.10
CA LEU A 70 12.61 7.63 -3.79
C LEU A 70 13.00 6.40 -2.95
N ARG A 71 12.15 5.97 -2.02
CA ARG A 71 12.36 4.79 -1.15
C ARG A 71 11.14 3.86 -1.10
N ARG A 72 10.25 3.97 -2.09
CA ARG A 72 8.97 3.25 -2.13
C ARG A 72 8.72 2.68 -3.51
N PRO A 73 8.01 1.55 -3.62
CA PRO A 73 7.64 1.02 -4.91
C PRO A 73 6.57 1.90 -5.54
N LEU A 74 6.70 2.16 -6.83
CA LEU A 74 5.65 2.77 -7.63
C LEU A 74 4.49 1.80 -7.78
N LEU A 75 3.26 2.33 -7.70
CA LEU A 75 2.06 1.54 -7.97
C LEU A 75 1.98 1.06 -9.44
N ALA A 76 2.63 1.78 -10.36
CA ALA A 76 2.62 1.43 -11.78
C ALA A 76 3.55 0.25 -12.03
N ARG A 77 3.02 -0.82 -12.62
CA ARG A 77 3.76 -2.07 -12.93
C ARG A 77 4.35 -2.76 -11.68
N GLY A 78 3.77 -2.54 -10.51
CA GLY A 78 4.11 -3.31 -9.32
C GLY A 78 3.26 -4.57 -9.21
N GLU A 79 3.68 -5.46 -8.33
CA GLU A 79 3.09 -6.75 -8.06
C GLU A 79 2.79 -6.84 -6.57
N LEU A 80 1.54 -7.17 -6.22
CA LEU A 80 1.13 -7.48 -4.86
C LEU A 80 1.09 -9.00 -4.72
N ARG A 81 1.62 -9.54 -3.62
CA ARG A 81 1.56 -10.97 -3.30
C ARG A 81 1.04 -11.21 -1.89
N VAL A 82 0.35 -12.34 -1.70
CA VAL A 82 -0.11 -12.82 -0.39
C VAL A 82 0.35 -14.27 -0.24
N ASP A 83 1.24 -14.52 0.72
CA ASP A 83 1.95 -15.78 0.88
C ASP A 83 2.57 -16.26 -0.45
N TRP A 84 3.21 -15.31 -1.15
CA TRP A 84 3.83 -15.48 -2.47
C TRP A 84 2.89 -15.68 -3.65
N ASP A 85 1.58 -15.84 -3.43
CA ASP A 85 0.60 -15.90 -4.52
C ASP A 85 0.33 -14.50 -5.08
N PRO A 86 0.43 -14.28 -6.40
CA PRO A 86 0.21 -12.98 -7.01
C PRO A 86 -1.26 -12.56 -6.94
N ALA A 87 -1.49 -11.27 -6.77
CA ALA A 87 -2.79 -10.63 -6.86
C ALA A 87 -3.00 -9.97 -8.23
N ASP A 88 -4.25 -10.00 -8.69
CA ASP A 88 -4.67 -9.25 -9.88
C ASP A 88 -4.85 -7.78 -9.53
N LEU A 89 -4.05 -6.91 -10.16
CA LEU A 89 -4.13 -5.46 -9.97
C LEU A 89 -4.70 -4.79 -11.22
N SER A 90 -5.77 -4.01 -11.04
CA SER A 90 -6.31 -3.18 -12.12
C SER A 90 -6.65 -1.78 -11.64
N ARG A 91 -6.51 -0.80 -12.55
CA ARG A 91 -6.81 0.60 -12.27
C ARG A 91 -7.25 1.29 -13.54
N ASN A 92 -8.31 2.08 -13.46
CA ASN A 92 -8.71 2.95 -14.56
C ASN A 92 -8.18 4.37 -14.34
N VAL A 93 -7.08 4.70 -15.00
CA VAL A 93 -6.42 6.02 -14.84
C VAL A 93 -7.22 7.14 -15.50
N TRP A 94 -8.11 6.81 -16.43
CA TRP A 94 -8.82 7.74 -17.29
C TRP A 94 -10.22 8.12 -16.77
N TRP A 95 -10.72 7.42 -15.75
CA TRP A 95 -12.05 7.71 -15.22
C TRP A 95 -12.03 8.92 -14.29
N PRO A 96 -12.88 9.94 -14.53
CA PRO A 96 -12.97 11.11 -13.68
C PRO A 96 -13.47 10.74 -12.28
N GLY A 97 -12.96 11.42 -11.26
CA GLY A 97 -13.37 11.25 -9.86
C GLY A 97 -12.45 10.35 -9.01
N LYS A 98 -12.75 10.28 -7.71
CA LYS A 98 -11.97 9.49 -6.73
C LYS A 98 -12.19 7.98 -6.90
N ASN A 99 -13.45 7.57 -7.13
CA ASN A 99 -13.85 6.16 -7.25
C ASN A 99 -13.39 5.52 -8.57
N GLY A 100 -13.33 6.29 -9.66
CA GLY A 100 -12.84 5.80 -10.96
C GLY A 100 -11.35 5.44 -10.94
N ARG A 101 -10.55 6.10 -10.09
CA ARG A 101 -9.10 5.92 -9.99
C ARG A 101 -8.67 5.00 -8.86
N ALA A 102 -9.63 4.40 -8.17
CA ALA A 102 -9.34 3.42 -7.13
C ALA A 102 -8.56 2.24 -7.72
N LEU A 103 -7.65 1.70 -6.92
CA LEU A 103 -6.97 0.46 -7.23
C LEU A 103 -7.94 -0.69 -6.93
N ARG A 104 -8.18 -1.54 -7.91
CA ARG A 104 -8.92 -2.79 -7.76
C ARG A 104 -7.92 -3.92 -7.60
N ILE A 105 -8.18 -4.79 -6.62
CA ILE A 105 -7.29 -5.88 -6.23
C ILE A 105 -8.10 -7.16 -6.16
N GLY A 106 -7.72 -8.19 -6.91
CA GLY A 106 -8.23 -9.54 -6.78
C GLY A 106 -7.18 -10.43 -6.12
N VAL A 107 -7.47 -11.01 -4.95
CA VAL A 107 -6.51 -11.87 -4.24
C VAL A 107 -7.23 -12.88 -3.37
N LYS A 108 -6.78 -14.14 -3.39
CA LYS A 108 -7.37 -15.27 -2.62
C LYS A 108 -8.91 -15.34 -2.75
N GLY A 109 -9.43 -15.13 -3.95
CA GLY A 109 -10.87 -15.15 -4.24
C GLY A 109 -11.67 -13.93 -3.77
N ARG A 110 -11.01 -12.87 -3.28
CA ARG A 110 -11.65 -11.63 -2.80
C ARG A 110 -11.32 -10.46 -3.71
N THR A 111 -12.30 -9.57 -3.88
CA THR A 111 -12.14 -8.33 -4.64
C THR A 111 -12.20 -7.13 -3.71
N TYR A 112 -11.15 -6.31 -3.78
CA TYR A 112 -11.02 -5.09 -3.00
C TYR A 112 -11.00 -3.85 -3.87
N THR A 113 -11.42 -2.74 -3.27
CA THR A 113 -11.25 -1.39 -3.80
C THR A 113 -10.43 -0.58 -2.79
N TYR A 114 -9.29 -0.06 -3.23
CA TYR A 114 -8.42 0.82 -2.43
C TYR A 114 -8.44 2.25 -2.99
N ALA A 115 -8.79 3.22 -2.16
CA ALA A 115 -8.97 4.60 -2.58
C ALA A 115 -8.48 5.63 -1.54
N GLU A 116 -8.10 6.81 -2.01
CA GLU A 116 -7.80 7.97 -1.16
C GLU A 116 -9.10 8.62 -0.66
N ARG A 117 -9.19 8.91 0.65
CA ARG A 117 -10.40 9.48 1.27
C ARG A 117 -10.28 10.99 1.50
N HIS A 118 -9.40 11.40 2.42
CA HIS A 118 -9.23 12.77 2.93
C HIS A 118 -7.84 13.34 2.63
N GLY A 119 -7.37 13.16 1.38
CA GLY A 119 -6.04 13.56 0.96
C GLY A 119 -5.01 12.44 1.17
N LYS A 120 -3.75 12.74 0.83
CA LYS A 120 -2.70 11.73 0.61
C LYS A 120 -2.30 10.89 1.83
N ARG A 121 -2.81 11.23 3.02
CA ARG A 121 -2.46 10.56 4.29
C ARG A 121 -3.51 9.54 4.72
N SER A 122 -4.66 9.49 4.05
CA SER A 122 -5.79 8.68 4.48
C SER A 122 -6.37 7.89 3.31
N HIS A 123 -6.38 6.57 3.46
CA HIS A 123 -6.88 5.65 2.46
C HIS A 123 -7.87 4.68 3.05
N THR A 124 -8.67 4.07 2.19
CA THR A 124 -9.64 3.06 2.58
C THR A 124 -9.53 1.87 1.63
N LEU A 125 -9.39 0.69 2.20
CA LEU A 125 -9.60 -0.59 1.54
C LEU A 125 -11.03 -1.05 1.85
N GLY A 126 -11.78 -1.49 0.84
CA GLY A 126 -13.14 -2.00 1.02
C GLY A 126 -13.41 -3.22 0.18
N ARG A 127 -14.19 -4.14 0.73
CA ARG A 127 -14.86 -5.26 0.04
C ARG A 127 -16.30 -5.35 0.55
N PRO A 128 -17.20 -6.14 -0.07
CA PRO A 128 -18.53 -6.36 0.48
C PRO A 128 -18.45 -6.82 1.96
N GLY A 129 -19.20 -6.13 2.83
CA GLY A 129 -19.28 -6.45 4.27
C GLY A 129 -18.14 -5.96 5.15
N ALA A 130 -17.06 -5.39 4.59
CA ALA A 130 -15.87 -5.02 5.38
C ALA A 130 -15.10 -3.83 4.80
N SER A 131 -14.60 -2.95 5.68
CA SER A 131 -13.74 -1.84 5.26
C SER A 131 -12.68 -1.50 6.30
N VAL A 132 -11.46 -1.29 5.83
CA VAL A 132 -10.30 -0.85 6.62
C VAL A 132 -9.93 0.57 6.19
N SER A 133 -9.90 1.50 7.12
CA SER A 133 -9.40 2.86 6.93
C SER A 133 -8.02 2.99 7.54
N MET A 134 -7.07 3.52 6.77
CA MET A 134 -5.68 3.75 7.19
C MET A 134 -5.40 5.25 7.24
N ALA A 135 -4.58 5.67 8.20
CA ALA A 135 -4.10 7.04 8.33
C ALA A 135 -2.62 7.09 8.72
N ARG A 136 -1.89 8.04 8.14
CA ARG A 136 -0.48 8.30 8.46
C ARG A 136 -0.34 9.63 9.19
N SER A 137 0.50 9.68 10.22
CA SER A 137 0.76 10.94 10.96
C SER A 137 1.34 12.05 10.07
N SER A 138 2.12 11.67 9.06
CA SER A 138 2.63 12.59 8.04
C SER A 138 2.64 11.94 6.65
N TRP A 139 2.67 12.77 5.61
CA TRP A 139 2.81 12.28 4.23
C TRP A 139 4.20 11.68 3.96
N ARG A 140 5.24 12.26 4.56
CA ARG A 140 6.65 11.91 4.34
C ARG A 140 7.25 11.45 5.67
N ASN A 141 7.68 10.19 5.73
CA ASN A 141 8.29 9.56 6.90
C ASN A 141 7.38 9.63 8.15
N PRO A 142 6.20 8.98 8.14
CA PRO A 142 5.28 8.99 9.26
C PRO A 142 5.92 8.36 10.52
N SER A 143 5.72 8.99 11.67
CA SER A 143 6.04 8.38 12.96
C SER A 143 5.07 7.26 13.32
N THR A 144 3.80 7.39 12.91
CA THR A 144 2.76 6.40 13.18
C THR A 144 1.91 6.14 11.95
N ILE A 145 1.42 4.91 11.86
CA ILE A 145 0.41 4.47 10.90
C ILE A 145 -0.73 3.87 11.73
N SER A 146 -1.90 4.47 11.67
CA SER A 146 -3.08 3.98 12.38
C SER A 146 -4.09 3.39 11.41
N GLY A 147 -4.87 2.45 11.90
CA GLY A 147 -5.96 1.86 11.16
C GLY A 147 -7.20 1.72 12.02
N SER A 148 -8.35 1.73 11.37
CA SER A 148 -9.64 1.42 11.96
C SER A 148 -10.50 0.65 10.98
N TRP A 149 -11.43 -0.14 11.47
CA TRP A 149 -12.27 -0.93 10.59
C TRP A 149 -13.73 -1.02 11.02
N ILE A 150 -14.56 -1.41 10.04
CA ILE A 150 -15.99 -1.64 10.18
C ILE A 150 -16.33 -2.94 9.45
N GLY A 151 -17.20 -3.75 10.06
CA GLY A 151 -17.66 -5.01 9.49
C GLY A 151 -16.72 -6.18 9.76
N GLU A 152 -16.85 -7.23 8.95
CA GLU A 152 -16.15 -8.51 9.13
C GLU A 152 -14.73 -8.46 8.56
N VAL A 153 -13.85 -7.67 9.18
CA VAL A 153 -12.44 -7.55 8.80
C VAL A 153 -11.60 -8.65 9.43
N ASP A 154 -10.69 -9.21 8.65
CA ASP A 154 -9.70 -10.20 9.09
C ASP A 154 -8.25 -9.76 8.82
N ALA A 155 -7.30 -10.64 9.15
CA ALA A 155 -5.87 -10.40 9.00
C ALA A 155 -5.44 -10.10 7.56
N LEU A 156 -6.08 -10.74 6.57
CA LEU A 156 -5.79 -10.49 5.15
C LEU A 156 -6.19 -9.07 4.76
N ASP A 157 -7.38 -8.63 5.17
CA ASP A 157 -7.88 -7.29 4.86
C ASP A 157 -6.95 -6.20 5.43
N ILE A 158 -6.51 -6.38 6.68
CA ILE A 158 -5.57 -5.45 7.34
C ILE A 158 -4.18 -5.51 6.68
N GLY A 159 -3.67 -6.70 6.37
CA GLY A 159 -2.37 -6.86 5.71
C GLY A 159 -2.31 -6.18 4.34
N VAL A 160 -3.33 -6.37 3.51
CA VAL A 160 -3.46 -5.71 2.20
C VAL A 160 -3.61 -4.19 2.34
N ALA A 161 -4.38 -3.70 3.30
CA ALA A 161 -4.52 -2.27 3.52
C ALA A 161 -3.19 -1.64 3.96
N LEU A 162 -2.49 -2.30 4.88
CA LEU A 162 -1.26 -1.80 5.48
C LEU A 162 -0.08 -1.80 4.52
N VAL A 163 0.09 -2.84 3.69
CA VAL A 163 1.22 -2.90 2.73
C VAL A 163 1.17 -1.70 1.76
N LEU A 164 -0.03 -1.27 1.38
CA LEU A 164 -0.25 -0.15 0.46
C LEU A 164 0.14 1.21 1.07
N GLU A 165 0.23 1.33 2.41
CA GLU A 165 0.76 2.54 3.06
C GLU A 165 2.29 2.71 2.88
N GLY A 166 3.00 1.62 2.58
CA GLY A 166 4.40 1.63 2.17
C GLY A 166 4.59 1.94 0.68
N VAL A 167 3.55 1.78 -0.14
CA VAL A 167 3.59 2.01 -1.60
C VAL A 167 3.49 3.50 -1.93
N TYR A 168 4.07 3.91 -3.06
CA TYR A 168 3.92 5.28 -3.57
C TYR A 168 2.56 5.46 -4.27
N THR A 169 1.54 5.85 -3.50
CA THR A 169 0.15 5.96 -3.95
C THR A 169 -0.23 7.34 -4.51
N ARG A 170 0.74 8.24 -4.78
CA ARG A 170 0.45 9.63 -5.21
C ARG A 170 -0.46 9.71 -6.45
N ASN A 171 -0.40 8.71 -7.33
CA ASN A 171 -1.21 8.64 -8.54
C ASN A 171 -2.69 8.27 -8.29
N LEU A 172 -3.08 8.02 -7.05
CA LEU A 172 -4.48 7.89 -6.62
C LEU A 172 -5.10 9.27 -6.28
N SER A 173 -4.27 10.28 -6.02
CA SER A 173 -4.69 11.66 -5.72
C SER A 173 -5.00 12.47 -6.98
N LEU A 174 -5.99 13.38 -6.96
CA LEU A 174 -6.35 14.27 -8.08
C LEU A 174 -5.15 15.10 -8.62
N PRO A 175 -4.35 15.75 -7.76
CA PRO A 175 -3.17 16.50 -8.20
C PRO A 175 -2.03 15.60 -8.73
N GLY A 176 -1.91 14.36 -8.22
CA GLY A 176 -0.87 13.43 -8.68
C GLY A 176 -1.08 12.95 -10.10
N ALA A 177 -2.34 12.75 -10.51
CA ALA A 177 -2.68 12.43 -11.90
C ALA A 177 -2.35 13.60 -12.85
N MET A 178 -2.63 14.84 -12.44
CA MET A 178 -2.34 16.07 -13.19
C MET A 178 -0.84 16.33 -13.40
N ILE A 179 0.01 16.03 -12.41
CA ILE A 179 1.47 16.22 -12.53
C ILE A 179 2.12 15.11 -13.36
N SER A 180 1.47 13.94 -13.51
CA SER A 180 1.95 12.83 -14.36
C SER A 180 1.63 12.98 -15.86
N LEU A 181 0.95 14.07 -16.26
CA LEU A 181 0.51 14.34 -17.63
C LEU A 181 1.60 14.81 -18.63
N PRO A 182 2.57 15.69 -18.29
CA PRO A 182 3.36 16.33 -19.34
C PRO A 182 4.41 15.41 -19.98
N GLY A 183 4.83 14.33 -19.31
CA GLY A 183 5.77 13.35 -19.88
C GLY A 183 5.13 12.29 -20.79
N ARG A 184 3.78 12.16 -20.78
CA ARG A 184 3.07 11.12 -21.55
C ARG A 184 2.44 11.63 -22.85
N PHE A 185 2.32 12.94 -23.03
CA PHE A 185 1.92 13.53 -24.31
C PHE A 185 3.07 13.55 -25.32
N LEU A 186 4.33 13.67 -24.87
CA LEU A 186 5.50 13.71 -25.77
C LEU A 186 5.85 12.35 -26.39
N ASN A 187 5.52 11.22 -25.73
CA ASN A 187 5.67 9.89 -26.36
C ASN A 187 4.61 9.59 -27.43
N ARG A 188 3.59 10.44 -27.60
CA ARG A 188 2.53 10.21 -28.61
C ARG A 188 2.87 10.78 -29.99
N PHE A 189 3.88 11.65 -30.09
CA PHE A 189 4.35 12.20 -31.37
C PHE A 189 5.58 11.46 -31.94
N ASN A 190 6.07 10.42 -31.25
CA ASN A 190 7.18 9.61 -31.74
C ASN A 190 6.72 8.25 -32.33
N ASP A 191 5.43 7.94 -32.20
CA ASP A 191 4.78 6.74 -32.76
C ASP A 191 3.68 7.10 -33.79
N LEU A 192 3.80 8.26 -34.45
CA LEU A 192 3.00 8.67 -35.62
C LEU A 192 3.91 8.97 -36.80
#